data_AF-A0A417XVC6-F1
#
_entry.id   AF-A0A417XVC6-F1
#
_cell.length_a   1.000
_cell.length_b   1.000
_cell.length_c   1.000
_cell.angle_alpha   90.00
_cell.angle_beta   90.00
_cell.angle_gamma   90.00
#
_symmetry.space_group_name_H-M   'P 1'
#
loop_
_entity.id
_entity.type
_entity.pdbx_description
1 polymer ?
#
loop_
_entity_poly.entity_id
_entity_poly.type
_entity_poly.pdbx_seq_one_letter_code
_entity_poly.pdbx_strand_id
1 'polypeptide(L)'
;MTDHPRTADDTEADSTAGAVVDDLLDDGDIDITSWTDLDGLPDHIDVLATQAHEIFEHARTWVCQRSGFEPSPVCLLAPMADLMDVFAAGFSEVERFAVGDWASIREAVVATTADLKAIDQLVADWLPVVA
;
A
#
# COMPACT_ATOMS: atom_id res chain seq x y z
N MET A 1 17.12 2.95 -56.30
CA MET A 1 15.99 2.11 -55.86
C MET A 1 16.59 1.02 -55.00
N THR A 2 16.68 1.28 -53.70
CA THR A 2 17.22 0.38 -52.69
C THR A 2 16.45 0.66 -51.42
N ASP A 3 15.55 -0.26 -51.09
CA ASP A 3 14.73 -0.30 -49.89
C ASP A 3 15.60 -0.54 -48.65
N HIS A 4 15.38 0.27 -47.62
CA HIS A 4 15.81 -0.03 -46.26
C HIS A 4 14.56 -0.40 -45.45
N PRO A 5 14.42 -1.66 -44.99
CA PRO A 5 13.35 -2.01 -44.08
C PRO A 5 13.68 -1.46 -42.69
N ARG A 6 12.75 -0.66 -42.15
CA ARG A 6 12.73 -0.17 -40.79
C ARG A 6 12.22 -1.30 -39.89
N THR A 7 13.11 -1.94 -39.13
CA THR A 7 12.73 -2.86 -38.05
C THR A 7 12.08 -2.04 -36.94
N ALA A 8 10.79 -2.30 -36.71
CA ALA A 8 10.09 -1.90 -35.50
C ALA A 8 10.68 -2.74 -34.36
N ASP A 9 11.29 -2.06 -33.41
CA ASP A 9 11.74 -2.62 -32.14
C ASP A 9 10.66 -2.26 -31.13
N ASP A 10 9.61 -3.08 -31.07
CA ASP A 10 8.59 -3.00 -30.03
C ASP A 10 9.18 -3.63 -28.78
N THR A 11 9.94 -2.82 -28.04
CA THR A 11 10.33 -3.14 -26.66
C THR A 11 9.05 -3.20 -25.83
N GLU A 12 8.57 -4.43 -25.58
CA GLU A 12 7.66 -4.75 -24.48
C GLU A 12 8.32 -4.30 -23.18
N ALA A 13 8.07 -3.05 -22.81
CA ALA A 13 8.29 -2.56 -21.46
C ALA A 13 7.25 -3.23 -20.56
N ASP A 14 7.67 -4.38 -20.03
CA ASP A 14 7.35 -4.97 -18.74
C ASP A 14 6.52 -4.02 -17.83
N SER A 15 5.20 -4.02 -18.05
CA SER A 15 4.22 -3.30 -17.23
C SER A 15 3.71 -4.23 -16.13
N THR A 16 4.62 -4.66 -15.27
CA THR A 16 4.28 -5.34 -14.01
C THR A 16 3.38 -4.46 -13.14
N ALA A 17 3.50 -3.13 -13.26
CA ALA A 17 2.63 -2.15 -12.61
C ALA A 17 1.21 -2.10 -13.19
N GLY A 18 1.03 -2.38 -14.50
CA GLY A 18 -0.29 -2.45 -15.12
C GLY A 18 -1.03 -3.74 -14.75
N ALA A 19 -0.31 -4.86 -14.70
CA ALA A 19 -0.90 -6.17 -14.39
C ALA A 19 -1.44 -6.28 -12.95
N VAL A 20 -0.77 -5.65 -11.96
CA VAL A 20 -1.28 -5.63 -10.57
C VAL A 20 -2.49 -4.71 -10.38
N VAL A 21 -2.68 -3.71 -11.26
CA VAL A 21 -3.84 -2.82 -11.21
C VAL A 21 -5.02 -3.41 -11.99
N ASP A 22 -4.75 -4.15 -13.06
CA ASP A 22 -5.78 -4.82 -13.86
C ASP A 22 -6.47 -5.97 -13.08
N ASP A 23 -5.72 -6.70 -12.24
CA ASP A 23 -6.26 -7.72 -11.33
C ASP A 23 -7.14 -7.13 -10.19
N LEU A 24 -6.98 -5.84 -9.88
CA LEU A 24 -7.77 -5.13 -8.86
C LEU A 24 -9.06 -4.49 -9.41
N LEU A 25 -9.27 -4.50 -10.74
CA LEU A 25 -10.37 -3.79 -11.42
C LEU A 25 -11.39 -4.72 -12.10
N ASP A 26 -11.28 -6.05 -11.90
CA ASP A 26 -12.33 -7.02 -12.25
C ASP A 26 -13.46 -6.93 -11.20
N ASP A 27 -14.41 -5.99 -11.37
CA ASP A 27 -15.70 -5.84 -10.66
C ASP A 27 -15.73 -6.42 -9.21
N GLY A 28 -14.76 -6.00 -8.39
CA GLY A 28 -14.32 -6.64 -7.16
C GLY A 28 -15.36 -6.71 -6.04
N ASP A 29 -16.24 -7.70 -6.10
CA ASP A 29 -16.95 -8.19 -4.93
C ASP A 29 -15.97 -9.08 -4.15
N ILE A 30 -15.57 -8.64 -2.95
CA ILE A 30 -14.79 -9.47 -2.04
C ILE A 30 -15.71 -10.59 -1.56
N ASP A 31 -15.66 -11.74 -2.23
CA ASP A 31 -16.47 -12.89 -1.86
C ASP A 31 -15.91 -13.52 -0.58
N ILE A 32 -16.53 -13.19 0.57
CA ILE A 32 -16.20 -13.79 1.86
C ILE A 32 -16.88 -15.16 1.91
N THR A 33 -16.13 -16.18 1.49
CA THR A 33 -16.65 -17.55 1.43
C THR A 33 -16.55 -18.29 2.76
N SER A 34 -15.69 -17.82 3.69
CA SER A 34 -15.48 -18.44 4.99
C SER A 34 -15.03 -17.47 6.08
N TRP A 35 -15.23 -17.84 7.35
CA TRP A 35 -14.71 -17.07 8.49
C TRP A 35 -13.18 -16.95 8.49
N THR A 36 -12.49 -17.94 7.93
CA THR A 36 -11.02 -17.96 7.83
C THR A 36 -10.51 -16.77 7.01
N ASP A 37 -11.25 -16.35 5.99
CA ASP A 37 -10.89 -15.22 5.13
C ASP A 37 -10.90 -13.90 5.92
N LEU A 38 -11.87 -13.74 6.82
CA LEU A 38 -11.96 -12.59 7.72
C LEU A 38 -10.98 -12.64 8.89
N ASP A 39 -10.62 -13.83 9.36
CA ASP A 39 -9.69 -14.01 10.48
C ASP A 39 -8.24 -13.70 10.09
N GLY A 40 -7.85 -13.93 8.84
CA GLY A 40 -6.52 -13.59 8.31
C GLY A 40 -6.36 -12.14 7.84
N LEU A 41 -7.47 -11.42 7.61
CA LEU A 41 -7.44 -10.07 7.06
C LEU A 41 -6.71 -9.04 7.95
N PRO A 42 -6.85 -9.04 9.29
CA PRO A 42 -6.07 -8.16 10.15
C PRO A 42 -4.55 -8.31 9.98
N ASP A 43 -4.06 -9.54 9.83
CA ASP A 43 -2.64 -9.81 9.64
C ASP A 43 -2.14 -9.27 8.30
N HIS A 44 -2.95 -9.40 7.24
CA HIS A 44 -2.63 -8.78 5.94
C HIS A 44 -2.58 -7.25 6.02
N ILE A 45 -3.49 -6.63 6.76
CA ILE A 45 -3.48 -5.17 6.99
C ILE A 45 -2.22 -4.76 7.76
N ASP A 46 -1.82 -5.52 8.79
CA ASP A 46 -0.59 -5.27 9.55
C ASP A 46 0.67 -5.37 8.66
N VAL A 47 0.70 -6.31 7.73
CA VAL A 47 1.77 -6.41 6.72
C VAL A 47 1.80 -5.18 5.81
N LEU A 48 0.65 -4.74 5.29
CA LEU A 48 0.57 -3.56 4.42
C LEU A 48 0.98 -2.28 5.17
N ALA A 49 0.57 -2.13 6.43
CA ALA A 49 0.97 -1.01 7.28
C ALA A 49 2.50 -0.99 7.50
N THR A 50 3.09 -2.17 7.72
CA THR A 50 4.55 -2.32 7.87
C THR A 50 5.29 -1.96 6.59
N GLN A 51 4.82 -2.45 5.44
CA GLN A 51 5.40 -2.10 4.13
C GLN A 51 5.30 -0.60 3.83
N ALA A 52 4.16 0.02 4.17
CA ALA A 52 4.01 1.47 4.03
C ALA A 52 5.04 2.23 4.88
N HIS A 53 5.21 1.83 6.15
CA HIS A 53 6.23 2.40 7.03
C HIS A 53 7.64 2.27 6.44
N GLU A 54 8.02 1.08 5.97
CA GLU A 54 9.33 0.84 5.34
C GLU A 54 9.57 1.72 4.10
N ILE A 55 8.54 1.94 3.27
CA ILE A 55 8.63 2.82 2.10
C ILE A 55 8.91 4.27 2.53
N PHE A 56 8.18 4.78 3.52
CA PHE A 56 8.37 6.14 4.00
C PHE A 56 9.72 6.32 4.73
N GLU A 57 10.14 5.31 5.49
CA GLU A 57 11.47 5.28 6.11
C GLU A 57 12.57 5.32 5.05
N HIS A 58 12.44 4.52 3.99
CA HIS A 58 13.37 4.51 2.88
C HIS A 58 13.43 5.88 2.19
N ALA A 59 12.28 6.49 1.91
CA ALA A 59 12.20 7.82 1.29
C ALA A 59 12.90 8.89 2.14
N ARG A 60 12.70 8.91 3.45
CA ARG A 60 13.39 9.86 4.34
C ARG A 60 14.89 9.61 4.40
N THR A 61 15.30 8.35 4.49
CA THR A 61 16.71 7.99 4.71
C THR A 61 17.56 8.21 3.48
N TRP A 62 17.05 7.84 2.30
CA TRP A 62 17.84 7.78 1.07
C TRP A 62 17.48 8.86 0.06
N VAL A 63 16.20 9.25 -0.03
CA VAL A 63 15.77 10.28 -1.01
C VAL A 63 15.96 11.68 -0.43
N CYS A 64 15.63 11.88 0.84
CA CYS A 64 15.69 13.19 1.50
C CYS A 64 17.06 13.48 2.15
N GLN A 65 18.13 12.85 1.66
CA GLN A 65 19.44 12.98 2.27
C GLN A 65 20.11 14.32 1.91
N ARG A 66 20.31 15.19 2.92
CA ARG A 66 20.99 16.49 2.75
C ARG A 66 22.41 16.38 2.17
N SER A 67 23.16 15.36 2.57
CA SER A 67 24.59 15.25 2.23
C SER A 67 24.87 15.10 0.73
N GLY A 68 23.87 14.72 -0.07
CA GLY A 68 23.98 14.72 -1.54
C GLY A 68 24.01 16.13 -2.17
N PHE A 69 23.53 17.14 -1.45
CA PHE A 69 23.33 18.51 -1.95
C PHE A 69 24.25 19.55 -1.30
N GLU A 70 24.92 19.19 -0.20
CA GLU A 70 25.87 20.06 0.50
C GLU A 70 27.26 19.40 0.70
N PRO A 71 27.91 18.85 -0.34
CA PRO A 71 29.23 18.25 -0.17
C PRO A 71 30.35 19.29 0.06
N SER A 72 30.08 20.58 -0.22
CA SER A 72 31.04 21.68 -0.12
C SER A 72 30.32 23.02 0.07
N PRO A 73 30.89 23.98 0.83
CA PRO A 73 30.28 25.30 1.08
C PRO A 73 30.09 26.19 -0.15
N VAL A 74 30.59 25.77 -1.33
CA VAL A 74 30.40 26.46 -2.62
C VAL A 74 29.47 25.67 -3.55
N CYS A 75 28.78 24.64 -3.04
CA CYS A 75 27.88 23.85 -3.87
C CYS A 75 26.69 24.70 -4.30
N LEU A 76 26.49 24.83 -5.62
CA LEU A 76 25.33 25.51 -6.21
C LEU A 76 23.99 24.88 -5.78
N LEU A 77 24.03 23.63 -5.32
CA LEU A 77 22.86 22.87 -4.86
C LEU A 77 22.63 22.98 -3.34
N ALA A 78 23.46 23.72 -2.60
CA ALA A 78 23.30 23.87 -1.15
C ALA A 78 21.89 24.34 -0.73
N PRO A 79 21.22 25.28 -1.43
CA PRO A 79 19.83 25.65 -1.12
C PRO A 79 18.82 24.50 -1.27
N MET A 80 19.15 23.49 -2.07
CA MET A 80 18.31 22.31 -2.28
C MET A 80 18.41 21.32 -1.10
N ALA A 81 19.47 21.40 -0.29
CA ALA A 81 19.57 20.62 0.94
C ALA A 81 18.47 21.00 1.94
N ASP A 82 18.11 22.29 2.03
CA ASP A 82 17.02 22.75 2.91
C ASP A 82 15.65 22.28 2.43
N LEU A 83 15.47 22.10 1.12
CA LEU A 83 14.26 21.50 0.57
C LEU A 83 14.13 20.02 0.92
N MET A 84 15.24 19.29 1.08
CA MET A 84 15.20 17.89 1.51
C MET A 84 14.62 17.73 2.91
N ASP A 85 14.86 18.69 3.82
CA ASP A 85 14.25 18.67 5.15
C ASP A 85 12.73 18.87 5.08
N VAL A 86 12.27 19.74 4.18
CA VAL A 86 10.84 19.95 3.95
C VAL A 86 10.19 18.68 3.39
N PHE A 87 10.84 18.01 2.45
CA PHE A 87 10.35 16.73 1.92
C PHE A 87 10.36 15.62 2.99
N ALA A 88 11.41 15.52 3.80
CA ALA A 88 11.47 14.56 4.89
C ALA A 88 10.31 14.75 5.88
N ALA A 89 10.02 16.00 6.26
CA ALA A 89 8.88 16.34 7.10
C ALA A 89 7.54 16.00 6.41
N GLY A 90 7.43 16.27 5.10
CA GLY A 90 6.26 15.89 4.30
C GLY A 90 6.02 14.38 4.30
N PHE A 91 7.07 13.58 4.08
CA PHE A 91 6.95 12.11 4.12
C PHE A 91 6.56 11.60 5.51
N SER A 92 7.09 12.17 6.59
CA SER A 92 6.65 11.83 7.96
C SER A 92 5.16 12.13 8.19
N GLU A 93 4.66 13.24 7.66
CA GLU A 93 3.25 13.59 7.82
C GLU A 93 2.33 12.67 7.02
N VAL A 94 2.69 12.36 5.77
CA VAL A 94 1.93 11.44 4.93
C VAL A 94 1.93 10.03 5.52
N GLU A 95 3.08 9.55 6.01
CA GLU A 95 3.19 8.27 6.71
C GLU A 95 2.23 8.20 7.91
N ARG A 96 2.20 9.26 8.72
CA ARG A 96 1.33 9.32 9.91
C ARG A 96 -0.14 9.12 9.54
N PHE A 97 -0.57 9.70 8.43
CA PHE A 97 -1.93 9.48 7.91
C PHE A 97 -2.10 8.08 7.34
N ALA A 98 -1.22 7.65 6.43
CA ALA A 98 -1.36 6.36 5.74
C ALA A 98 -1.34 5.16 6.71
N VAL A 99 -0.39 5.13 7.65
CA VAL A 99 -0.31 4.07 8.67
C VAL A 99 -1.48 4.16 9.65
N GLY A 100 -1.92 5.38 9.98
CA GLY A 100 -3.10 5.61 10.81
C GLY A 100 -4.39 5.08 10.19
N ASP A 101 -4.57 5.27 8.88
CA ASP A 101 -5.73 4.77 8.13
C ASP A 101 -5.75 3.23 8.15
N TRP A 102 -4.61 2.58 7.94
CA TRP A 102 -4.50 1.12 8.05
C TRP A 102 -4.87 0.61 9.45
N ALA A 103 -4.41 1.28 10.51
CA ALA A 103 -4.79 0.92 11.87
C ALA A 103 -6.31 1.06 12.10
N SER A 104 -6.91 2.14 11.59
CA SER A 104 -8.36 2.34 11.67
C SER A 104 -9.15 1.28 10.90
N ILE A 105 -8.68 0.88 9.71
CA ILE A 105 -9.30 -0.17 8.90
C ILE A 105 -9.21 -1.51 9.64
N ARG A 106 -8.03 -1.84 10.20
CA ARG A 106 -7.82 -3.05 11.00
C ARG A 106 -8.79 -3.14 12.17
N GLU A 107 -8.92 -2.06 12.94
CA GLU A 107 -9.86 -1.99 14.07
C GLU A 107 -11.31 -2.22 13.62
N ALA A 108 -11.72 -1.60 12.52
CA ALA A 108 -13.05 -1.77 11.96
C ALA A 108 -13.31 -3.21 11.49
N VAL A 109 -12.34 -3.86 10.84
CA VAL A 109 -12.44 -5.26 10.41
C VAL A 109 -12.57 -6.18 11.62
N VAL A 110 -11.72 -6.01 12.64
CA VAL A 110 -11.77 -6.83 13.86
C VAL A 110 -13.13 -6.70 14.57
N ALA A 111 -13.63 -5.48 14.72
CA ALA A 111 -14.93 -5.23 15.33
C ALA A 111 -16.06 -5.85 14.52
N THR A 112 -16.08 -5.64 13.20
CA THR A 112 -17.13 -6.15 12.31
C THR A 112 -17.14 -7.68 12.27
N THR A 113 -15.97 -8.33 12.22
CA THR A 113 -15.87 -9.80 12.27
C THR A 113 -16.42 -10.36 13.57
N ALA A 114 -16.14 -9.70 14.71
CA ALA A 114 -16.69 -10.10 16.00
C ALA A 114 -18.22 -9.97 16.06
N ASP A 115 -18.77 -8.87 15.54
CA ASP A 115 -20.21 -8.63 15.47
C ASP A 115 -20.92 -9.68 14.58
N LEU A 116 -20.35 -9.96 13.41
CA LEU A 116 -20.91 -10.96 12.48
C LEU A 116 -20.91 -12.37 13.10
N LYS A 117 -19.82 -12.77 13.79
CA LYS A 117 -19.75 -14.05 14.52
C LYS A 117 -20.78 -14.12 15.65
N ALA A 118 -21.02 -13.02 16.36
CA ALA A 118 -22.04 -12.97 17.40
C ALA A 118 -23.46 -13.14 16.84
N ILE A 119 -23.74 -12.52 15.68
CA ILE A 119 -25.02 -12.69 14.98
C ILE A 119 -25.22 -14.13 14.53
N ASP A 120 -24.21 -14.76 13.94
CA ASP A 120 -24.28 -16.17 13.51
C ASP A 120 -24.58 -17.11 14.69
N GLN A 121 -23.92 -16.90 15.84
CA GLN A 121 -24.20 -17.65 17.05
C GLN A 121 -25.64 -17.43 17.55
N LEU A 122 -26.14 -16.20 17.54
CA LEU A 122 -27.53 -15.91 17.92
C LEU A 122 -28.53 -16.61 17.00
N VAL A 123 -28.28 -16.60 15.68
CA VAL A 123 -29.14 -17.30 14.72
C VAL A 123 -29.13 -18.81 14.97
N ALA A 124 -27.96 -19.40 15.22
CA ALA A 124 -27.81 -20.81 15.54
C ALA A 124 -28.58 -21.20 16.83
N ASP A 125 -28.54 -20.34 17.85
CA ASP A 125 -29.25 -20.55 19.11
C ASP A 125 -30.78 -20.45 18.96
N TRP A 126 -31.27 -19.59 18.04
CA TRP A 126 -32.69 -19.37 17.77
C TRP A 126 -33.32 -20.37 16.80
N LEU A 127 -32.51 -20.94 15.91
CA LEU A 127 -32.90 -21.98 14.97
C LEU A 127 -32.13 -23.26 15.26
N PRO A 128 -32.35 -23.91 16.43
CA PRO A 128 -31.80 -25.23 16.69
C PRO A 128 -32.51 -26.19 15.74
N VAL A 129 -31.94 -26.35 14.55
CA VAL A 129 -32.29 -27.27 13.45
C VAL A 129 -33.68 -27.90 13.57
N VAL A 130 -34.60 -27.45 12.73
CA VAL A 130 -35.72 -28.30 12.27
C VAL A 130 -35.08 -29.58 11.72
N ALA A 131 -35.06 -30.63 12.55
CA ALA A 131 -34.58 -31.95 12.21
C ALA A 131 -35.43 -32.59 11.10
#